data_AF-A0A935M5R8-F1
#
_entry.id   AF-A0A935M5R8-F1
#
_cell.length_a   1.000
_cell.length_b   1.000
_cell.length_c   1.000
_cell.angle_alpha   90.00
_cell.angle_beta   90.00
_cell.angle_gamma   90.00
#
_symmetry.space_group_name_H-M   'P 1'
#
loop_
_entity.id
_entity.type
_entity.pdbx_description
1 polymer ?
#
loop_
_entity_poly.entity_id
_entity_poly.type
_entity_poly.pdbx_seq_one_letter_code
_entity_poly.pdbx_strand_id
1 'polypeptide(L)'
;MVVAIEDLGLTTVFDAVYGVSGGALNGAWLLCGRAAQVMDTWWNREVMRGVIAPRRALRGRPVVDTDYLVNTVYVDLVPMDFAAILGNSITFHPIATDAESGLAVDLAPLIHDESTLRLALRSSTGIPLLAGPPVHLAGRRFMDGGLAEMVPVRTALAQGATHAVVLRTRRPGEDLRPPGNMQFHIIRRYLKRHAAGAIPAWRNRYAVAQDEEKLLATHPRVRQIRPPRTAPPCPGRPVGPDDSRPRWTWAERRPAPP
;
A
#
# COMPACT_ATOMS: atom_id res chain seq x y z
N MET A 1 -4.52 5.38 -11.34
CA MET A 1 -3.23 6.04 -11.61
C MET A 1 -2.25 5.07 -12.25
N VAL A 2 -1.90 3.95 -11.60
CA VAL A 2 -1.04 2.92 -12.21
C VAL A 2 -1.60 2.33 -13.50
N VAL A 3 -2.93 2.11 -13.58
CA VAL A 3 -3.61 1.73 -14.83
C VAL A 3 -3.37 2.73 -15.95
N ALA A 4 -3.42 4.03 -15.66
CA ALA A 4 -3.18 5.03 -16.69
C ALA A 4 -1.70 5.05 -17.15
N ILE A 5 -0.76 4.73 -16.28
CA ILE A 5 0.66 4.58 -16.66
C ILE A 5 0.83 3.38 -17.59
N GLU A 6 0.20 2.26 -17.24
CA GLU A 6 0.21 1.03 -18.03
C GLU A 6 -0.45 1.23 -19.40
N ASP A 7 -1.68 1.76 -19.44
CA ASP A 7 -2.46 2.02 -20.67
C ASP A 7 -1.75 3.00 -21.62
N LEU A 8 -1.02 3.98 -21.09
CA LEU A 8 -0.25 4.93 -21.88
C LEU A 8 1.12 4.38 -22.32
N GLY A 9 1.47 3.14 -21.94
CA GLY A 9 2.77 2.54 -22.25
C GLY A 9 3.95 3.25 -21.59
N LEU A 10 3.72 3.94 -20.46
CA LEU A 10 4.72 4.75 -19.78
C LEU A 10 5.52 3.97 -18.72
N THR A 11 5.24 2.69 -18.48
CA THR A 11 5.92 1.91 -17.45
C THR A 11 7.44 1.89 -17.64
N THR A 12 7.92 1.79 -18.89
CA THR A 12 9.36 1.68 -19.21
C THR A 12 10.15 2.97 -19.05
N VAL A 13 9.52 4.10 -18.69
CA VAL A 13 10.23 5.35 -18.41
C VAL A 13 10.76 5.42 -16.97
N PHE A 14 10.44 4.42 -16.15
CA PHE A 14 10.87 4.34 -14.76
C PHE A 14 11.97 3.29 -14.60
N ASP A 15 13.03 3.62 -13.87
CA ASP A 15 14.08 2.67 -13.51
C ASP A 15 13.70 1.84 -12.27
N ALA A 16 12.87 2.40 -11.40
CA ALA A 16 12.52 1.82 -10.10
C ALA A 16 11.11 2.22 -9.65
N VAL A 17 10.42 1.30 -8.97
CA VAL A 17 9.09 1.50 -8.38
C VAL A 17 9.14 1.28 -6.87
N TYR A 18 8.86 2.34 -6.11
CA TYR A 18 8.81 2.31 -4.65
C TYR A 18 7.37 2.32 -4.16
N GLY A 19 7.08 1.53 -3.13
CA GLY A 19 5.73 1.45 -2.60
C GLY A 19 5.65 1.13 -1.12
N VAL A 20 4.64 1.68 -0.46
CA VAL A 20 4.29 1.40 0.93
C VAL A 20 2.85 0.92 0.97
N SER A 21 2.59 -0.21 1.64
CA SER A 21 1.25 -0.74 1.86
C SER A 21 0.50 -0.92 0.54
N GLY A 22 -0.67 -0.31 0.37
CA GLY A 22 -1.40 -0.31 -0.91
C GLY A 22 -0.59 0.23 -2.10
N GLY A 23 0.39 1.11 -1.87
CA GLY A 23 1.33 1.56 -2.90
C GLY A 23 2.27 0.44 -3.38
N ALA A 24 2.75 -0.42 -2.48
CA ALA A 24 3.56 -1.59 -2.84
C ALA A 24 2.74 -2.58 -3.67
N LEU A 25 1.49 -2.85 -3.27
CA LEU A 25 0.60 -3.72 -4.03
C LEU A 25 0.36 -3.18 -5.44
N ASN A 26 0.04 -1.89 -5.58
CA ASN A 26 -0.18 -1.26 -6.88
C ASN A 26 1.11 -1.21 -7.73
N GLY A 27 2.28 -1.05 -7.12
CA GLY A 27 3.56 -1.14 -7.80
C GLY A 27 3.82 -2.54 -8.36
N ALA A 28 3.55 -3.58 -7.57
CA ALA A 28 3.63 -4.97 -8.05
C ALA A 28 2.69 -5.23 -9.23
N TRP A 29 1.45 -4.72 -9.17
CA TRP A 29 0.49 -4.84 -10.27
C TRP A 29 0.91 -4.09 -11.54
N LEU A 30 1.58 -2.94 -11.40
CA LEU A 30 2.16 -2.21 -12.53
C LEU A 30 3.30 -3.00 -13.18
N LEU A 31 4.20 -3.58 -12.37
CA LEU A 31 5.37 -4.31 -12.85
C LEU A 31 5.01 -5.66 -13.49
N CYS A 32 3.91 -6.27 -13.08
CA CYS A 32 3.42 -7.50 -13.71
C CYS A 32 2.59 -7.23 -14.98
N GLY A 33 2.39 -5.96 -15.36
CA GLY A 33 1.66 -5.57 -16.57
C GLY A 33 0.18 -5.92 -16.55
N ARG A 34 -0.42 -5.96 -15.35
CA ARG A 34 -1.83 -6.33 -15.13
C ARG A 34 -2.53 -5.35 -14.18
N ALA A 35 -2.12 -4.09 -14.14
CA ALA A 35 -2.73 -3.08 -13.28
C ALA A 35 -4.22 -2.89 -13.56
N ALA A 36 -4.65 -2.99 -14.83
CA ALA A 36 -6.07 -2.92 -15.16
C ALA A 36 -6.89 -4.07 -14.54
N GLN A 37 -6.33 -5.28 -14.46
CA GLN A 37 -7.03 -6.47 -13.98
C GLN A 37 -7.34 -6.42 -12.48
N VAL A 38 -6.47 -5.82 -11.66
CA VAL A 38 -6.72 -5.72 -10.21
C VAL A 38 -7.78 -4.67 -9.86
N MET A 39 -8.01 -3.67 -10.72
CA MET A 39 -8.95 -2.58 -10.41
C MET A 39 -10.35 -3.10 -10.09
N ASP A 40 -10.82 -4.10 -10.85
CA ASP A 40 -12.13 -4.70 -10.64
C ASP A 40 -12.20 -5.47 -9.32
N THR A 41 -11.08 -6.07 -8.89
CA THR A 41 -10.95 -6.78 -7.61
C THR A 41 -11.08 -5.84 -6.42
N TRP A 42 -10.49 -4.64 -6.47
CA TRP A 42 -10.62 -3.63 -5.42
C TRP A 42 -12.07 -3.17 -5.24
N TRP A 43 -12.88 -3.22 -6.31
CA TRP A 43 -14.30 -2.87 -6.27
C TRP A 43 -15.23 -4.05 -5.98
N ASN A 44 -14.73 -5.27 -6.10
CA ASN A 44 -15.48 -6.47 -5.83
C ASN A 44 -15.68 -6.64 -4.31
N ARG A 45 -16.92 -6.38 -3.85
CA ARG A 45 -17.29 -6.48 -2.44
C ARG A 45 -17.14 -7.89 -1.88
N GLU A 46 -17.27 -8.93 -2.68
CA GLU A 46 -17.15 -10.32 -2.22
C GLU A 46 -15.70 -10.66 -1.90
N VAL A 47 -14.77 -10.30 -2.80
CA VAL A 47 -13.33 -10.44 -2.58
C VAL A 47 -12.88 -9.57 -1.40
N MET A 48 -13.29 -8.30 -1.39
CA MET A 48 -12.88 -7.36 -0.32
C MET A 48 -13.51 -7.68 1.04
N ARG A 49 -14.66 -8.36 1.12
CA ARG A 49 -15.20 -8.90 2.38
C ARG A 49 -14.36 -10.05 2.93
N GLY A 50 -13.70 -10.82 2.06
CA GLY A 50 -12.72 -11.83 2.46
C GLY A 50 -11.44 -11.22 3.03
N VAL A 51 -11.01 -10.09 2.48
CA VAL A 51 -9.78 -9.37 2.88
C VAL A 51 -10.01 -8.49 4.11
N ILE A 52 -11.09 -7.71 4.15
CA ILE A 52 -11.42 -6.78 5.24
C ILE A 52 -12.72 -7.22 5.91
N ALA A 53 -12.60 -7.82 7.08
CA ALA A 53 -13.72 -8.33 7.85
C ALA A 53 -13.68 -7.81 9.30
N PRO A 54 -14.31 -6.66 9.61
CA PRO A 54 -14.30 -6.08 10.95
C PRO A 54 -14.84 -7.02 12.04
N ARG A 55 -15.78 -7.91 11.68
CA ARG A 55 -16.33 -8.93 12.59
C ARG A 55 -15.28 -9.91 13.12
N ARG A 56 -14.12 -10.06 12.46
CA ARG A 56 -13.00 -10.90 12.93
C ARG A 56 -12.39 -10.40 14.23
N ALA A 57 -12.44 -9.09 14.48
CA ALA A 57 -11.97 -8.51 15.74
C ALA A 57 -12.70 -9.08 16.97
N LEU A 58 -14.02 -9.36 16.84
CA LEU A 58 -14.82 -9.97 17.91
C LEU A 58 -14.38 -11.40 18.27
N ARG A 59 -13.61 -12.05 17.39
CA ARG A 59 -13.05 -13.40 17.56
C ARG A 59 -11.53 -13.37 17.78
N GLY A 60 -10.95 -12.20 18.08
CA GLY A 60 -9.51 -12.03 18.28
C GLY A 60 -8.66 -12.25 17.01
N ARG A 61 -9.26 -12.20 15.82
CA ARG A 61 -8.57 -12.39 14.53
C ARG A 61 -8.29 -11.04 13.83
N PRO A 62 -7.28 -10.96 12.95
CA PRO A 62 -6.99 -9.76 12.15
C PRO A 62 -8.20 -9.29 11.36
N VAL A 63 -8.42 -7.97 11.33
CA VAL A 63 -9.48 -7.31 10.56
C VAL A 63 -9.13 -7.28 9.07
N VAL A 64 -7.86 -7.03 8.75
CA VAL A 64 -7.31 -7.04 7.40
C VAL A 64 -6.47 -8.30 7.28
N ASP A 65 -6.87 -9.24 6.44
CA ASP A 65 -6.16 -10.49 6.26
C ASP A 65 -5.23 -10.38 5.06
N THR A 66 -4.03 -9.85 5.32
CA THR A 66 -2.98 -9.67 4.30
C THR A 66 -2.42 -11.01 3.84
N ASP A 67 -2.51 -12.05 4.68
CA ASP A 67 -2.19 -13.43 4.29
C ASP A 67 -3.18 -13.90 3.23
N TYR A 68 -4.48 -13.83 3.51
CA TYR A 68 -5.52 -14.17 2.53
C TYR A 68 -5.42 -13.35 1.24
N LEU A 69 -5.16 -12.04 1.33
CA LEU A 69 -4.99 -11.20 0.15
C LEU A 69 -3.83 -11.68 -0.72
N VAL A 70 -2.64 -11.83 -0.14
CA VAL A 70 -1.44 -12.13 -0.94
C VAL A 70 -1.38 -13.61 -1.33
N ASN A 71 -1.83 -14.52 -0.46
CA ASN A 71 -1.66 -15.95 -0.64
C ASN A 71 -2.86 -16.65 -1.26
N THR A 72 -4.05 -16.04 -1.25
CA THR A 72 -5.25 -16.63 -1.84
C THR A 72 -5.79 -15.74 -2.94
N VAL A 73 -5.98 -14.43 -2.70
CA VAL A 73 -6.52 -13.56 -3.74
C VAL A 73 -5.53 -13.42 -4.90
N TYR A 74 -4.26 -13.14 -4.62
CA TYR A 74 -3.25 -12.92 -5.67
C TYR A 74 -2.63 -14.18 -6.25
N VAL A 75 -2.97 -15.36 -5.72
CA VAL A 75 -2.50 -16.65 -6.25
C VAL A 75 -3.63 -17.35 -7.00
N ASP A 76 -4.81 -17.44 -6.37
CA ASP A 76 -5.88 -18.32 -6.85
C ASP A 76 -7.02 -17.56 -7.53
N LEU A 77 -7.41 -16.38 -7.02
CA LEU A 77 -8.62 -15.68 -7.49
C LEU A 77 -8.34 -14.67 -8.60
N VAL A 78 -7.31 -13.86 -8.42
CA VAL A 78 -6.86 -12.82 -9.35
C VAL A 78 -5.34 -12.95 -9.42
N PRO A 79 -4.84 -13.92 -10.20
CA PRO A 79 -3.43 -14.29 -10.17
C PRO A 79 -2.52 -13.13 -10.59
N MET A 80 -1.64 -12.73 -9.68
CA MET A 80 -0.55 -11.82 -9.94
C MET A 80 0.58 -12.58 -10.63
N ASP A 81 1.15 -12.00 -11.68
CA ASP A 81 2.30 -12.59 -12.38
C ASP A 81 3.59 -12.29 -11.62
N PHE A 82 3.87 -13.10 -10.59
CA PHE A 82 5.05 -12.92 -9.74
C PHE A 82 6.36 -13.11 -10.51
N ALA A 83 6.38 -14.01 -11.50
CA ALA A 83 7.54 -14.23 -12.36
C ALA A 83 7.86 -12.98 -13.19
N ALA A 84 6.84 -12.30 -13.72
CA ALA A 84 7.03 -11.03 -14.43
C ALA A 84 7.61 -9.93 -13.54
N ILE A 85 7.25 -9.89 -12.25
CA ILE A 85 7.82 -8.92 -11.30
C ILE A 85 9.29 -9.24 -11.01
N LEU A 86 9.61 -10.51 -10.72
CA LEU A 86 10.97 -10.94 -10.39
C LEU A 86 11.94 -10.82 -11.57
N GLY A 87 11.45 -11.01 -12.79
CA GLY A 87 12.23 -10.87 -14.03
C GLY A 87 12.23 -9.47 -14.63
N ASN A 88 11.60 -8.48 -13.97
CA ASN A 88 11.48 -7.14 -14.53
C ASN A 88 12.82 -6.39 -14.48
N SER A 89 13.15 -5.63 -15.53
CA SER A 89 14.32 -4.75 -15.54
C SER A 89 14.14 -3.52 -14.63
N ILE A 90 12.90 -3.15 -14.34
CA ILE A 90 12.53 -2.08 -13.41
C ILE A 90 12.57 -2.65 -12.00
N THR A 91 13.36 -2.05 -11.11
CA THR A 91 13.53 -2.59 -9.76
C THR A 91 12.30 -2.32 -8.88
N PHE A 92 11.93 -3.29 -8.05
CA PHE A 92 10.78 -3.19 -7.16
C PHE A 92 11.21 -3.01 -5.70
N HIS A 93 10.77 -1.90 -5.08
CA HIS A 93 11.17 -1.48 -3.74
C HIS A 93 9.96 -1.36 -2.80
N PRO A 94 9.42 -2.48 -2.28
CA PRO A 94 8.42 -2.45 -1.23
C PRO A 94 9.06 -2.06 0.10
N ILE A 95 8.57 -0.97 0.70
CA ILE A 95 9.09 -0.45 1.96
C ILE A 95 8.26 -0.97 3.13
N ALA A 96 8.94 -1.39 4.19
CA ALA A 96 8.33 -1.81 5.45
C ALA A 96 9.02 -1.13 6.65
N THR A 97 8.40 -1.27 7.82
CA THR A 97 8.98 -0.82 9.08
C THR A 97 9.57 -2.01 9.82
N ASP A 98 10.84 -1.93 10.18
CA ASP A 98 11.48 -2.94 11.03
C ASP A 98 10.93 -2.86 12.46
N ALA A 99 10.45 -3.98 12.99
CA ALA A 99 9.88 -4.08 14.31
C ALA A 99 10.89 -3.82 15.45
N GLU A 100 12.18 -4.00 15.19
CA GLU A 100 13.26 -3.89 16.18
C GLU A 100 13.93 -2.51 16.19
N SER A 101 14.22 -1.96 15.02
CA SER A 101 14.81 -0.62 14.90
C SER A 101 13.77 0.50 14.76
N GLY A 102 12.57 0.20 14.26
CA GLY A 102 11.56 1.19 13.90
C GLY A 102 11.86 1.98 12.64
N LEU A 103 12.91 1.63 11.90
CA LEU A 103 13.32 2.33 10.70
C LEU A 103 12.57 1.83 9.46
N ALA A 104 12.44 2.71 8.46
CA ALA A 104 12.00 2.31 7.13
C ALA A 104 13.09 1.44 6.50
N VAL A 105 12.68 0.32 5.91
CA VAL A 105 13.57 -0.65 5.28
C VAL A 105 13.03 -0.97 3.90
N ASP A 106 13.89 -0.82 2.91
CA ASP A 106 13.66 -1.35 1.58
C ASP A 106 13.85 -2.87 1.58
N LEU A 107 12.80 -3.59 1.19
CA LEU A 107 12.81 -5.05 1.15
C LEU A 107 13.32 -5.62 -0.17
N ALA A 108 13.59 -4.79 -1.20
CA ALA A 108 14.10 -5.25 -2.50
C ALA A 108 15.29 -6.22 -2.37
N PRO A 109 16.31 -5.96 -1.53
CA PRO A 109 17.46 -6.87 -1.40
C PRO A 109 17.12 -8.23 -0.76
N LEU A 110 15.95 -8.37 -0.15
CA LEU A 110 15.49 -9.60 0.50
C LEU A 110 14.61 -10.47 -0.41
N ILE A 111 14.26 -9.96 -1.60
CA ILE A 111 13.38 -10.63 -2.57
C ILE A 111 14.25 -11.38 -3.58
N HIS A 112 14.08 -12.70 -3.64
CA HIS A 112 14.80 -13.57 -4.58
C HIS A 112 13.91 -14.59 -5.27
N ASP A 113 12.71 -14.82 -4.74
CA ASP A 113 11.73 -15.75 -5.30
C ASP A 113 10.30 -15.28 -4.99
N GLU A 114 9.30 -16.03 -5.47
CA GLU A 114 7.90 -15.70 -5.23
C GLU A 114 7.57 -15.66 -3.73
N SER A 115 8.14 -16.59 -2.95
CA SER A 115 7.83 -16.71 -1.52
C SER A 115 8.25 -15.45 -0.76
N THR A 116 9.45 -14.94 -1.04
CA THR A 116 10.01 -13.74 -0.43
C THR A 116 9.36 -12.47 -0.96
N LEU A 117 8.97 -12.42 -2.23
CA LEU A 117 8.15 -11.33 -2.79
C LEU A 117 6.80 -11.24 -2.06
N ARG A 118 6.10 -12.36 -1.86
CA ARG A 118 4.83 -12.42 -1.13
C ARG A 118 5.00 -11.98 0.32
N LEU A 119 6.05 -12.44 1.00
CA LEU A 119 6.38 -11.99 2.36
C LEU A 119 6.71 -10.49 2.41
N ALA A 120 7.38 -9.94 1.40
CA ALA A 120 7.68 -8.52 1.32
C ALA A 120 6.41 -7.66 1.14
N LEU A 121 5.49 -8.06 0.26
CA LEU A 121 4.19 -7.40 0.08
C LEU A 121 3.34 -7.44 1.37
N ARG A 122 3.33 -8.58 2.06
CA ARG A 122 2.67 -8.74 3.36
C ARG A 122 3.31 -7.88 4.45
N SER A 123 4.64 -7.81 4.47
CA SER A 123 5.40 -6.98 5.41
C SER A 123 5.04 -5.50 5.22
N SER A 124 5.02 -5.01 3.98
CA SER A 124 4.68 -3.63 3.64
C SER A 124 3.23 -3.24 3.96
N THR A 125 2.31 -4.22 3.98
CA THR A 125 0.86 -4.03 4.24
C THR A 125 0.41 -4.44 5.64
N GLY A 126 1.34 -4.83 6.51
CA GLY A 126 1.08 -5.38 7.84
C GLY A 126 0.65 -4.33 8.88
N ILE A 127 -0.53 -3.72 8.70
CA ILE A 127 -1.02 -2.62 9.55
C ILE A 127 -1.13 -3.11 11.01
N PRO A 128 -0.50 -2.44 12.00
CA PRO A 128 -0.59 -2.83 13.40
C PRO A 128 -2.04 -2.94 13.87
N LEU A 129 -2.31 -3.94 14.72
CA LEU A 129 -3.64 -4.29 15.24
C LEU A 129 -4.62 -4.84 14.19
N LEU A 130 -4.57 -4.37 12.94
CA LEU A 130 -5.51 -4.76 11.90
C LEU A 130 -5.06 -5.98 11.12
N ALA A 131 -3.76 -6.12 10.83
CA ALA A 131 -3.20 -7.18 9.99
C ALA A 131 -2.56 -8.35 10.76
N GLY A 132 -2.62 -8.34 12.10
CA GLY A 132 -1.98 -9.35 12.94
C GLY A 132 -0.50 -9.04 13.23
N PRO A 133 0.25 -10.04 13.75
CA PRO A 133 1.64 -9.86 14.21
C PRO A 133 2.60 -9.48 13.06
N PRO A 134 3.78 -8.91 13.39
CA PRO A 134 4.83 -8.65 12.41
C PRO A 134 5.16 -9.88 11.55
N VAL A 135 5.39 -9.67 10.27
CA VAL A 135 5.75 -10.69 9.30
C VAL A 135 7.24 -10.99 9.42
N HIS A 136 7.62 -12.27 9.37
CA HIS A 136 9.02 -12.67 9.41
C HIS A 136 9.56 -12.78 7.99
N LEU A 137 10.71 -12.15 7.73
CA LEU A 137 11.42 -12.22 6.45
C LEU A 137 12.92 -12.07 6.73
N ALA A 138 13.73 -12.99 6.20
CA ALA A 138 15.19 -13.00 6.36
C ALA A 138 15.67 -12.83 7.83
N GLY A 139 15.02 -13.53 8.77
CA GLY A 139 15.36 -13.49 10.20
C GLY A 139 14.94 -12.20 10.93
N ARG A 140 14.32 -11.25 10.24
CA ARG A 140 13.82 -9.98 10.80
C ARG A 140 12.30 -9.96 10.81
N ARG A 141 11.73 -9.03 11.59
CA ARG A 141 10.29 -8.85 11.74
C ARG A 141 9.87 -7.49 11.21
N PHE A 142 8.87 -7.48 10.34
CA PHE A 142 8.44 -6.28 9.64
C PHE A 142 6.94 -6.01 9.82
N MET A 143 6.59 -4.73 9.73
CA MET A 143 5.23 -4.22 9.78
C MET A 143 5.02 -3.18 8.67
N ASP A 144 3.78 -2.69 8.54
CA ASP A 144 3.42 -1.69 7.53
C ASP A 144 4.42 -0.52 7.46
N GLY A 145 4.87 -0.20 6.25
CA GLY A 145 5.89 0.83 6.01
C GLY A 145 5.42 2.22 6.45
N GLY A 146 4.11 2.47 6.48
CA GLY A 146 3.52 3.75 6.85
C GLY A 146 3.67 4.13 8.33
N LEU A 147 4.30 3.29 9.15
CA LEU A 147 4.77 3.67 10.48
C LEU A 147 6.05 4.53 10.41
N ALA A 148 6.97 4.18 9.52
CA ALA A 148 8.27 4.85 9.39
C ALA A 148 8.31 5.84 8.22
N GLU A 149 7.73 5.49 7.07
CA GLU A 149 7.69 6.33 5.87
C GLU A 149 6.39 6.08 5.10
N MET A 150 5.55 7.10 4.94
CA MET A 150 4.23 6.92 4.30
C MET A 150 4.31 7.01 2.78
N VAL A 151 5.17 7.91 2.30
CA VAL A 151 5.48 8.08 0.88
C VAL A 151 6.99 7.89 0.75
N PRO A 152 7.47 6.82 0.09
CA PRO A 152 8.87 6.38 0.13
C PRO A 152 9.85 7.25 -0.70
N VAL A 153 9.60 8.55 -0.76
CA VAL A 153 10.38 9.51 -1.56
C VAL A 153 11.74 9.80 -0.93
N ARG A 154 11.87 9.75 0.41
CA ARG A 154 13.16 9.94 1.08
C ARG A 154 14.05 8.74 0.82
N THR A 155 13.48 7.53 0.94
CA THR A 155 14.19 6.31 0.59
C THR A 155 14.64 6.32 -0.87
N ALA A 156 13.76 6.66 -1.81
CA ALA A 156 14.12 6.72 -3.23
C ALA A 156 15.25 7.75 -3.51
N LEU A 157 15.17 8.95 -2.94
CA LEU A 157 16.21 9.97 -3.10
C LEU A 157 17.54 9.54 -2.45
N ALA A 158 17.50 8.89 -1.28
CA ALA A 158 18.69 8.38 -0.61
C ALA A 158 19.36 7.24 -1.39
N GLN A 159 18.58 6.47 -2.16
CA GLN A 159 19.08 5.43 -3.07
C GLN A 159 19.51 5.97 -4.44
N GLY A 160 19.51 7.29 -4.63
CA GLY A 160 20.07 7.93 -5.83
C GLY A 160 19.06 8.27 -6.93
N ALA A 161 17.75 8.20 -6.65
CA ALA A 161 16.73 8.61 -7.62
C ALA A 161 16.96 10.07 -8.07
N THR A 162 17.13 10.27 -9.38
CA THR A 162 17.36 11.62 -9.92
C THR A 162 16.06 12.41 -10.01
N HIS A 163 14.96 11.75 -10.37
CA HIS A 163 13.62 12.30 -10.48
C HIS A 163 12.61 11.32 -9.87
N ALA A 164 11.52 11.85 -9.32
CA ALA A 164 10.46 11.00 -8.76
C ALA A 164 9.08 11.50 -9.18
N VAL A 165 8.24 10.56 -9.65
CA VAL A 165 6.80 10.78 -9.84
C VAL A 165 6.06 10.07 -8.72
N VAL A 166 5.38 10.84 -7.88
CA VAL A 166 4.73 10.35 -6.66
C VAL A 166 3.22 10.26 -6.89
N LEU A 167 2.69 9.04 -6.82
CA LEU A 167 1.25 8.78 -6.91
C LEU A 167 0.62 8.84 -5.52
N ARG A 168 -0.36 9.71 -5.33
CA ARG A 168 -0.98 9.95 -4.01
C ARG A 168 -2.45 9.61 -4.01
N THR A 169 -2.94 9.16 -2.86
CA THR A 169 -4.35 8.84 -2.64
C THR A 169 -5.12 9.96 -1.91
N ARG A 170 -4.43 11.01 -1.47
CA ARG A 170 -4.99 12.13 -0.71
C ARG A 170 -5.06 13.42 -1.50
N ARG A 171 -6.13 14.18 -1.29
CA ARG A 171 -6.32 15.50 -1.88
C ARG A 171 -5.43 16.54 -1.19
N PRO A 172 -5.15 17.69 -1.84
CA PRO A 172 -4.49 18.80 -1.18
C PRO A 172 -5.23 19.24 0.09
N GLY A 173 -4.55 19.26 1.22
CA GLY A 173 -5.12 19.61 2.54
C GLY A 173 -5.75 18.44 3.32
N GLU A 174 -5.72 17.21 2.79
CA GLU A 174 -6.09 16.02 3.56
C GLU A 174 -4.88 15.48 4.34
N ASP A 175 -4.49 16.20 5.40
CA ASP A 175 -3.34 15.82 6.22
C ASP A 175 -3.65 14.64 7.15
N LEU A 176 -2.59 13.93 7.55
CA LEU A 176 -2.70 12.84 8.53
C LEU A 176 -3.13 13.42 9.88
N ARG A 177 -4.28 12.99 10.39
CA ARG A 177 -4.77 13.43 11.70
C ARG A 177 -4.29 12.53 12.83
N PRO A 178 -3.85 13.08 13.98
CA PRO A 178 -3.49 12.31 15.16
C PRO A 178 -4.62 11.34 15.54
N PRO A 179 -4.30 10.12 16.02
CA PRO A 179 -5.33 9.20 16.43
C PRO A 179 -5.93 9.72 17.74
N GLY A 180 -7.18 9.36 18.04
CA GLY A 180 -7.74 9.65 19.36
C GLY A 180 -6.91 8.99 20.48
N ASN A 181 -6.92 9.58 21.68
CA ASN A 181 -6.11 9.12 22.82
C ASN A 181 -6.27 7.62 23.10
N MET A 182 -7.50 7.09 23.01
CA MET A 182 -7.80 5.67 23.18
C MET A 182 -7.08 4.81 22.13
N GLN A 183 -7.22 5.17 20.85
CA GLN A 183 -6.59 4.45 19.73
C GLN A 183 -5.07 4.49 19.84
N PHE A 184 -4.50 5.63 20.23
CA PHE A 184 -3.08 5.76 20.49
C PHE A 184 -2.59 4.78 21.56
N HIS A 185 -3.31 4.66 22.68
CA HIS A 185 -2.95 3.73 23.76
C HIS A 185 -3.05 2.27 23.35
N ILE A 186 -4.09 1.88 22.61
CA ILE A 186 -4.27 0.51 22.13
C ILE A 186 -3.12 0.12 21.19
N ILE A 187 -2.81 0.96 20.20
CA ILE A 187 -1.74 0.71 19.24
C ILE A 187 -0.38 0.70 19.94
N ARG A 188 -0.13 1.62 20.87
CA ARG A 188 1.10 1.63 21.66
C ARG A 188 1.28 0.34 22.49
N ARG A 189 0.21 -0.17 23.12
CA ARG A 189 0.27 -1.43 23.89
C ARG A 189 0.57 -2.61 22.99
N TYR A 190 -0.05 -2.65 21.81
CA TYR A 190 0.22 -3.65 20.79
C TYR A 190 1.68 -3.62 20.34
N LEU A 191 2.20 -2.44 19.97
CA LEU A 191 3.59 -2.27 19.56
C LEU A 191 4.56 -2.66 20.68
N LYS A 192 4.29 -2.31 21.94
CA LYS A 192 5.14 -2.73 23.07
C LYS A 192 5.30 -4.25 23.17
N ARG A 193 4.27 -5.01 22.81
CA ARG A 193 4.30 -6.48 22.86
C ARG A 193 4.96 -7.10 21.63
N HIS A 194 4.75 -6.53 20.45
CA HIS A 194 5.11 -7.19 19.18
C HIS A 194 6.26 -6.51 18.43
N ALA A 195 6.46 -5.21 18.60
CA ALA A 195 7.39 -4.38 17.83
C ALA A 195 7.79 -3.14 18.64
N ALA A 196 8.49 -3.33 19.77
CA ALA A 196 8.82 -2.23 20.68
C ALA A 196 9.70 -1.16 20.01
N GLY A 197 10.55 -1.57 19.07
CA GLY A 197 11.38 -0.70 18.24
C GLY A 197 10.60 0.25 17.35
N ALA A 198 9.38 -0.13 16.93
CA ALA A 198 8.52 0.70 16.08
C ALA A 198 7.74 1.78 16.84
N ILE A 199 7.84 1.84 18.18
CA ILE A 199 7.13 2.86 18.99
C ILE A 199 7.56 4.30 18.64
N PRO A 200 8.86 4.64 18.50
CA PRO A 200 9.28 5.97 18.08
C PRO A 200 8.74 6.33 16.70
N ALA A 201 8.78 5.40 15.74
CA ALA A 201 8.21 5.59 14.40
C ALA A 201 6.71 5.93 14.48
N TRP A 202 5.93 5.12 15.22
CA TRP A 202 4.51 5.39 15.46
C TRP A 202 4.24 6.77 16.07
N ARG A 203 5.05 7.20 17.04
CA ARG A 203 4.90 8.51 17.71
C ARG A 203 5.22 9.67 16.76
N ASN A 204 6.26 9.51 15.95
CA ASN A 204 6.80 10.56 15.09
C ASN A 204 6.20 10.59 13.69
N ARG A 205 5.43 9.57 13.29
CA ARG A 205 4.87 9.44 11.93
C ARG A 205 4.12 10.68 11.42
N TYR A 206 3.54 11.47 12.32
CA TYR A 206 2.85 12.72 11.97
C TYR A 206 3.83 13.81 11.56
N ALA A 207 4.90 13.98 12.33
CA ALA A 207 5.97 14.91 12.00
C ALA A 207 6.67 14.48 10.71
N VAL A 208 6.96 13.18 10.57
CA VAL A 208 7.54 12.60 9.35
C VAL A 208 6.64 12.85 8.14
N ALA A 209 5.34 12.57 8.23
CA ALA A 209 4.39 12.82 7.14
C ALA A 209 4.29 14.31 6.77
N GLN A 210 4.41 15.23 7.73
CA GLN A 210 4.46 16.66 7.44
C GLN A 210 5.75 17.05 6.72
N ASP A 211 6.88 16.48 7.11
CA ASP A 211 8.15 16.76 6.45
C ASP A 211 8.24 16.08 5.08
N GLU A 212 7.58 14.95 4.86
CA GLU A 212 7.31 14.38 3.54
C GLU A 212 6.45 15.32 2.70
N GLU A 213 5.35 15.87 3.21
CA GLU A 213 4.51 16.82 2.45
C GLU A 213 5.31 18.05 2.00
N LYS A 214 6.13 18.62 2.90
CA LYS A 214 7.03 19.74 2.56
C LYS A 214 7.97 19.34 1.43
N LEU A 215 8.63 18.19 1.53
CA LEU A 215 9.56 17.71 0.53
C LEU A 215 8.87 17.47 -0.83
N LEU A 216 7.67 16.88 -0.84
CA LEU A 216 6.87 16.67 -2.04
C LEU A 216 6.41 17.99 -2.69
N ALA A 217 6.27 19.06 -1.92
CA ALA A 217 5.84 20.37 -2.40
C ALA A 217 7.01 21.23 -2.91
N THR A 218 8.21 21.09 -2.35
CA THR A 218 9.33 22.01 -2.62
C THR A 218 10.46 21.40 -3.44
N HIS A 219 10.60 20.07 -3.47
CA HIS A 219 11.75 19.44 -4.12
C HIS A 219 11.65 19.55 -5.65
N PRO A 220 12.62 20.19 -6.34
CA PRO A 220 12.50 20.55 -7.75
C PRO A 220 12.43 19.36 -8.71
N ARG A 221 12.94 18.19 -8.28
CA ARG A 221 12.96 16.94 -9.06
C ARG A 221 11.84 15.97 -8.69
N VAL A 222 10.97 16.34 -7.77
CA VAL A 222 9.79 15.56 -7.41
C VAL A 222 8.57 16.15 -8.10
N ARG A 223 7.76 15.29 -8.70
CA ARG A 223 6.43 15.60 -9.23
C ARG A 223 5.42 14.71 -8.55
N GLN A 224 4.22 15.23 -8.31
CA GLN A 224 3.17 14.47 -7.65
C GLN A 224 1.89 14.47 -8.48
N ILE A 225 1.26 13.30 -8.54
CA ILE A 225 -0.08 13.10 -9.10
C ILE A 225 -0.99 12.77 -7.93
N ARG A 226 -2.00 13.59 -7.71
CA ARG A 226 -2.95 13.44 -6.60
C ARG A 226 -4.36 13.79 -7.05
N PRO A 227 -5.42 13.24 -6.41
CA PRO A 227 -6.78 13.64 -6.73
C PRO A 227 -6.95 15.15 -6.56
N PRO A 228 -7.66 15.83 -7.48
CA PRO A 228 -7.93 17.27 -7.35
C PRO A 228 -8.77 17.54 -6.11
N ARG A 229 -8.72 18.78 -5.59
CA ARG A 229 -9.53 19.20 -4.43
C ARG A 229 -11.03 18.91 -4.61
N THR A 230 -11.50 18.99 -5.86
CA THR A 230 -12.89 18.76 -6.27
C THR A 230 -13.26 17.29 -6.47
N ALA A 231 -12.30 16.36 -6.38
CA ALA A 231 -12.59 14.93 -6.54
C ALA A 231 -13.63 14.51 -5.49
N PRO A 232 -14.61 13.65 -5.84
CA PRO A 232 -15.57 13.14 -4.86
C PRO A 232 -14.84 12.34 -3.77
N PRO A 233 -15.35 12.31 -2.52
CA PRO A 233 -14.83 11.39 -1.53
C PRO A 233 -14.94 9.95 -2.03
N CYS A 234 -13.92 9.13 -1.76
CA CYS A 234 -13.93 7.72 -2.11
C CYS A 234 -15.19 7.04 -1.53
N PRO A 235 -15.98 6.28 -2.33
CA PRO A 235 -17.22 5.66 -1.85
C PRO A 235 -16.94 4.71 -0.67
N GLY A 236 -17.67 4.91 0.44
CA GLY A 236 -17.45 4.17 1.69
C GLY A 236 -17.91 4.91 2.95
N ARG A 237 -18.16 6.23 2.86
CA ARG A 237 -19.06 6.93 3.79
C ARG A 237 -20.47 6.97 3.17
N PRO A 238 -21.51 6.44 3.83
CA PRO A 238 -22.86 6.72 3.40
C PRO A 238 -23.09 8.23 3.54
N VAL A 239 -23.40 8.91 2.44
CA VAL A 239 -23.88 10.28 2.43
C VAL A 239 -25.38 10.20 2.22
N GLY A 240 -26.12 10.13 3.33
CA GLY A 240 -27.57 10.31 3.36
C GLY A 240 -28.42 9.30 2.58
N PRO A 241 -29.75 9.38 2.71
CA PRO A 241 -30.70 8.45 2.11
C PRO A 241 -30.99 8.70 0.62
N ASP A 242 -30.30 9.63 -0.05
CA ASP A 242 -30.59 10.05 -1.42
C ASP A 242 -29.32 10.00 -2.31
N ASP A 243 -28.82 8.80 -2.59
CA ASP A 243 -27.78 8.60 -3.60
C ASP A 243 -28.42 8.18 -4.93
N SER A 244 -28.78 9.18 -5.74
CA SER A 244 -29.36 9.05 -7.08
C SER A 244 -28.32 8.89 -8.21
N ARG A 245 -27.08 8.50 -7.89
CA ARG A 245 -26.02 8.35 -8.89
C ARG A 245 -26.19 7.08 -9.74
N PRO A 246 -25.83 7.13 -11.03
CA PRO A 246 -25.95 6.00 -11.93
C PRO A 246 -25.14 4.81 -11.41
N ARG A 247 -25.83 3.69 -11.21
CA ARG A 247 -25.19 2.39 -11.00
C ARG A 247 -24.54 2.00 -12.32
N TRP A 248 -23.23 2.15 -12.40
CA TRP A 248 -22.46 1.58 -13.50
C TRP A 248 -22.64 0.06 -13.47
N THR A 249 -23.51 -0.46 -14.35
CA THR A 249 -23.81 -1.88 -14.42
C THR A 249 -22.82 -2.57 -15.34
N TRP A 250 -22.34 -3.72 -14.87
CA TRP A 250 -21.23 -4.50 -15.41
C TRP A 250 -21.50 -5.09 -16.83
N ALA A 251 -22.69 -4.92 -17.39
CA ALA A 251 -23.09 -5.51 -18.67
C ALA A 251 -22.42 -4.84 -19.89
N GLU A 252 -21.93 -3.62 -19.75
CA GLU A 252 -21.52 -2.79 -20.91
C GLU A 252 -20.04 -2.97 -21.33
N ARG A 253 -19.25 -3.81 -20.64
CA ARG A 253 -17.80 -3.98 -20.91
C ARG A 253 -17.32 -5.42 -20.99
N ARG A 254 -18.11 -6.32 -21.58
CA ARG A 254 -17.54 -7.58 -22.09
C ARG A 254 -16.89 -7.32 -23.44
N PRO A 255 -15.56 -7.52 -23.62
CA PRO A 255 -15.08 -7.89 -24.94
C PRO A 255 -15.70 -9.24 -25.30
N ALA A 256 -16.20 -9.37 -26.54
CA ALA A 256 -16.74 -10.63 -27.02
C ALA A 256 -15.63 -11.71 -26.92
N PRO A 257 -15.95 -12.93 -26.43
CA PRO A 257 -14.99 -14.02 -26.42
C PRO A 257 -14.59 -14.36 -27.87
N PRO A 258 -13.37 -14.89 -28.07
CA PRO A 258 -12.83 -15.23 -29.39
C PRO A 258 -13.67 -16.28 -30.13
#